data_AF-A0A6L3ADM2-F1
#
_entry.id   AF-A0A6L3ADM2-F1
#
_cell.length_a   1.000
_cell.length_b   1.000
_cell.length_c   1.000
_cell.angle_alpha   90.00
_cell.angle_beta   90.00
_cell.angle_gamma   90.00
#
_symmetry.space_group_name_H-M   'P 1'
#
loop_
_entity.id
_entity.type
_entity.pdbx_description
1 polymer ?
#
loop_
_entity_poly.entity_id
_entity_poly.type
_entity_poly.pdbx_seq_one_letter_code
_entity_poly.pdbx_strand_id
1 'polypeptide(L)'
;MGEVAVPTITAAAREGGRKAPRIVSGFPIAVTGKPEAAKAAAAKAFAGYGALPSYRAVLDREGAAEPSGVAIIGDEAEVRAQLRQLAEIGVTDFLGVTYPVEDDPGCPERTYAFMASAAQRGL
;
A
#
# COMPACT_ATOMS: atom_id res chain seq x y z
N MET A 1 1.96 9.39 4.18
CA MET A 1 2.77 8.54 5.11
C MET A 1 4.08 9.19 5.56
N GLY A 2 4.88 9.72 4.62
CA GLY A 2 6.23 10.24 4.90
C GLY A 2 6.27 11.55 5.70
N GLU A 3 5.20 12.35 5.66
CA GLU A 3 5.17 13.65 6.37
C GLU A 3 4.73 13.54 7.84
N VAL A 4 3.83 12.61 8.15
CA VAL A 4 3.19 12.53 9.47
C VAL A 4 3.56 11.24 10.19
N ALA A 5 3.13 10.08 9.68
CA ALA A 5 3.24 8.82 10.41
C ALA A 5 4.69 8.44 10.74
N VAL A 6 5.57 8.43 9.73
CA VAL A 6 6.98 8.02 9.90
C VAL A 6 7.75 9.00 10.81
N PRO A 7 7.71 10.33 10.59
CA PRO A 7 8.44 11.26 11.46
C PRO A 7 7.91 11.25 12.89
N THR A 8 6.59 11.23 13.09
CA THR A 8 5.98 11.27 14.43
C THR A 8 6.35 10.03 15.25
N ILE A 9 6.23 8.83 14.69
CA ILE A 9 6.54 7.61 15.45
C ILE A 9 8.04 7.47 15.73
N THR A 10 8.88 7.92 14.80
CA THR A 10 10.35 7.90 14.94
C THR A 10 10.81 8.88 16.03
N ALA A 11 10.25 10.09 16.05
CA ALA A 11 10.53 11.08 17.10
C ALA A 11 10.12 10.56 18.49
N ALA A 12 8.91 10.02 18.62
CA ALA A 12 8.42 9.45 19.87
C ALA A 12 9.23 8.23 20.36
N ALA A 13 9.79 7.44 19.44
CA ALA A 13 10.70 6.36 19.81
C ALA A 13 12.03 6.92 20.36
N ARG A 14 12.59 7.92 19.69
CA ARG A 14 13.84 8.59 20.10
C ARG A 14 13.71 9.27 21.46
N GLU A 15 12.64 10.03 21.68
CA GLU A 15 12.36 10.71 22.95
C GLU A 15 12.21 9.72 24.11
N GLY A 16 11.61 8.56 23.84
CA GLY A 16 11.50 7.48 24.82
C GLY A 16 12.76 6.61 24.98
N GLY A 17 13.89 6.95 24.35
CA GLY A 17 15.12 6.16 24.41
C GLY A 17 15.01 4.76 23.81
N ARG A 18 14.04 4.53 22.92
CA ARG A 18 13.80 3.24 22.25
C ARG A 18 14.57 3.16 20.93
N LYS A 19 14.82 1.93 20.47
CA LYS A 19 15.34 1.69 19.11
C LYS A 19 14.33 2.21 18.07
N ALA A 20 14.83 2.51 16.87
CA ALA A 20 13.98 2.86 15.73
C ALA A 20 12.88 1.79 15.54
N PRO A 21 11.61 2.18 15.42
CA PRO A 21 10.52 1.21 15.31
C PRO A 21 10.51 0.56 13.93
N ARG A 22 9.95 -0.66 13.86
CA ARG A 22 9.46 -1.20 12.60
C ARG A 22 8.17 -0.48 12.23
N ILE A 23 8.07 -0.03 10.99
CA ILE A 23 6.94 0.71 10.45
C ILE A 23 6.31 -0.15 9.35
N VAL A 24 5.14 -0.71 9.66
CA VAL A 24 4.35 -1.52 8.73
C VAL A 24 3.35 -0.63 8.02
N SER A 25 3.32 -0.66 6.69
CA SER A 25 2.30 0.02 5.89
C SER A 25 1.48 -0.98 5.08
N GLY A 26 0.16 -0.89 5.20
CA GLY A 26 -0.78 -1.76 4.51
C GLY A 26 -1.41 -1.09 3.30
N PHE A 27 -1.41 -1.77 2.15
CA PHE A 27 -1.99 -1.25 0.91
C PHE A 27 -2.78 -2.34 0.17
N PRO A 28 -3.89 -2.00 -0.50
CA PRO A 28 -4.40 -2.80 -1.60
C PRO A 28 -3.36 -2.90 -2.71
N ILE A 29 -3.06 -4.11 -3.19
CA ILE A 29 -2.09 -4.33 -4.27
C ILE A 29 -2.72 -5.19 -5.36
N ALA A 30 -2.53 -4.80 -6.62
CA ALA A 30 -2.87 -5.61 -7.78
C ALA A 30 -1.73 -5.55 -8.81
N VAL A 31 -1.07 -6.70 -9.03
CA VAL A 31 -0.10 -6.89 -10.11
C VAL A 31 -0.86 -7.34 -11.36
N THR A 32 -1.08 -6.43 -12.28
CA THR A 32 -1.89 -6.68 -13.49
C THR A 32 -1.54 -5.73 -14.63
N GLY A 33 -1.74 -6.20 -15.86
CA GLY A 33 -1.78 -5.34 -17.06
C GLY A 33 -3.13 -4.66 -17.30
N LYS A 34 -4.08 -4.75 -16.36
CA LYS A 34 -5.44 -4.17 -16.44
C LYS A 34 -5.68 -3.12 -15.35
N PRO A 35 -4.96 -2.00 -15.35
CA PRO A 35 -5.00 -1.03 -14.25
C PRO A 35 -6.39 -0.43 -14.01
N GLU A 36 -7.16 -0.16 -15.07
CA GLU A 36 -8.51 0.42 -14.91
C GLU A 36 -9.50 -0.57 -14.29
N ALA A 37 -9.44 -1.85 -14.67
CA ALA A 37 -10.23 -2.91 -14.03
C ALA A 37 -9.85 -3.05 -12.55
N ALA A 38 -8.54 -3.02 -12.23
CA ALA A 38 -8.06 -3.10 -10.86
C ALA A 38 -8.46 -1.89 -10.00
N LYS A 39 -8.50 -0.68 -10.58
CA LYS A 39 -9.00 0.53 -9.89
C LYS A 39 -10.49 0.42 -9.59
N ALA A 40 -11.29 -0.04 -10.55
CA ALA A 40 -12.72 -0.25 -10.37
C ALA A 40 -13.01 -1.31 -9.30
N ALA A 41 -12.29 -2.43 -9.36
CA ALA A 41 -12.34 -3.49 -8.35
C ALA A 41 -12.00 -2.97 -6.95
N ALA A 42 -10.93 -2.18 -6.82
CA ALA A 42 -10.53 -1.57 -5.55
C ALA A 42 -11.59 -0.58 -5.03
N ALA A 43 -12.12 0.29 -5.90
CA ALA A 43 -13.16 1.25 -5.52
C ALA A 43 -14.38 0.53 -4.92
N LYS A 44 -14.78 -0.59 -5.52
CA LYS A 44 -15.88 -1.43 -5.03
C LYS A 44 -15.54 -2.17 -3.74
N ALA A 45 -14.40 -2.86 -3.70
CA ALA A 45 -13.99 -3.68 -2.56
C ALA A 45 -13.72 -2.86 -1.30
N PHE A 46 -13.21 -1.64 -1.47
CA PHE A 46 -12.77 -0.78 -0.37
C PHE A 46 -13.67 0.45 -0.15
N ALA A 47 -14.82 0.55 -0.84
CA ALA A 47 -15.77 1.66 -0.73
C ALA A 47 -16.12 2.02 0.73
N GLY A 48 -16.34 1.01 1.57
CA GLY A 48 -16.71 1.19 2.98
C GLY A 48 -15.66 1.94 3.80
N TYR A 49 -14.37 1.81 3.48
CA TYR A 49 -13.30 2.53 4.18
C TYR A 49 -13.37 4.03 3.91
N GLY A 50 -13.81 4.44 2.72
CA GLY A 50 -13.94 5.86 2.37
C GLY A 50 -14.95 6.61 3.24
N ALA A 51 -15.91 5.91 3.86
CA ALA A 51 -16.91 6.52 4.74
C ALA A 51 -16.46 6.63 6.21
N LEU A 52 -15.38 5.96 6.60
CA LEU A 52 -14.88 6.00 7.97
C LEU A 52 -14.08 7.28 8.21
N PRO A 53 -14.39 8.07 9.26
CA PRO A 53 -13.70 9.35 9.51
C PRO A 53 -12.17 9.24 9.59
N SER A 54 -11.65 8.16 10.17
CA SER A 54 -10.21 7.92 10.28
C SER A 54 -9.53 7.67 8.94
N TYR A 55 -10.17 6.90 8.04
CA TYR A 55 -9.65 6.63 6.70
C TYR A 55 -9.79 7.84 5.79
N ARG A 56 -10.91 8.56 5.87
CA ARG A 56 -11.11 9.81 5.13
C ARG A 56 -10.01 10.82 5.43
N ALA A 57 -9.68 11.00 6.71
CA ALA A 57 -8.61 11.89 7.13
C ALA A 57 -7.23 11.49 6.59
N VAL A 58 -6.99 10.19 6.34
CA VAL A 58 -5.75 9.71 5.69
C VAL A 58 -5.82 9.98 4.18
N LEU A 59 -6.93 9.65 3.52
CA LEU A 59 -7.12 9.88 2.08
C LEU A 59 -6.97 11.37 1.72
N ASP A 60 -7.56 12.27 2.50
CA ASP A 60 -7.45 13.72 2.30
C ASP A 60 -6.00 14.21 2.41
N ARG A 61 -5.20 13.61 3.31
CA ARG A 61 -3.77 13.93 3.46
C ARG A 61 -2.93 13.43 2.30
N GLU A 62 -3.25 12.27 1.75
CA GLU A 62 -2.54 11.71 0.60
C GLU A 62 -3.10 12.24 -0.75
N GLY A 63 -4.06 13.18 -0.73
CA GLY A 63 -4.66 13.76 -1.92
C GLY A 63 -5.57 12.80 -2.71
N ALA A 64 -6.01 11.71 -2.10
CA ALA A 64 -6.84 10.69 -2.74
C ALA A 64 -8.33 10.97 -2.51
N ALA A 65 -9.08 11.17 -3.60
CA ALA A 65 -10.53 11.36 -3.52
C ALA A 65 -11.27 10.09 -3.06
N GLU A 66 -10.75 8.91 -3.39
CA GLU A 66 -11.35 7.61 -3.10
C GLU A 66 -10.30 6.59 -2.62
N PRO A 67 -10.71 5.53 -1.88
CA PRO A 67 -9.81 4.48 -1.42
C PRO A 67 -9.02 3.78 -2.53
N SER A 68 -9.55 3.75 -3.76
CA SER A 68 -8.84 3.25 -4.95
C SER A 68 -7.60 4.10 -5.29
N GLY A 69 -7.60 5.39 -4.92
CA GLY A 69 -6.50 6.33 -5.17
C GLY A 69 -5.23 6.06 -4.35
N VAL A 70 -5.32 5.18 -3.33
CA VAL A 70 -4.14 4.74 -2.56
C VAL A 70 -3.77 3.27 -2.82
N ALA A 71 -4.45 2.61 -3.76
CA ALA A 71 -4.11 1.25 -4.17
C ALA A 71 -2.84 1.25 -5.04
N ILE A 72 -1.95 0.28 -4.80
CA ILE A 72 -0.74 0.09 -5.60
C ILE A 72 -1.07 -0.87 -6.74
N ILE A 73 -1.17 -0.32 -7.95
CA ILE A 73 -1.63 -1.05 -9.15
C ILE A 73 -0.60 -0.86 -10.25
N GLY A 74 -0.27 -1.94 -10.95
CA GLY A 74 0.61 -1.91 -12.12
C GLY A 74 1.18 -3.28 -12.44
N ASP A 75 2.14 -3.33 -13.36
CA ASP A 75 2.98 -4.51 -13.55
C ASP A 75 3.97 -4.71 -12.38
N GLU A 76 4.76 -5.80 -12.43
CA GLU A 76 5.72 -6.09 -11.36
C GLU A 76 6.80 -5.00 -11.17
N ALA A 77 7.20 -4.31 -12.24
CA ALA A 77 8.22 -3.27 -12.17
C ALA A 77 7.64 -1.99 -11.56
N GLU A 78 6.45 -1.60 -11.99
CA GLU A 78 5.71 -0.45 -11.47
C GLU A 78 5.36 -0.62 -9.99
N VAL A 79 4.84 -1.80 -9.61
CA VAL A 79 4.51 -2.11 -8.21
C VAL A 79 5.79 -2.12 -7.36
N ARG A 80 6.89 -2.69 -7.85
CA ARG A 80 8.18 -2.65 -7.13
C ARG A 80 8.69 -1.23 -6.93
N ALA A 81 8.60 -0.39 -7.95
CA ALA A 81 9.05 1.00 -7.87
C ALA A 81 8.26 1.77 -6.79
N GLN A 82 6.93 1.61 -6.76
CA GLN A 82 6.07 2.22 -5.74
C GLN A 82 6.40 1.73 -4.33
N LEU A 83 6.64 0.42 -4.14
CA LEU A 83 7.07 -0.13 -2.85
C LEU A 83 8.45 0.38 -2.42
N ARG A 84 9.38 0.59 -3.35
CA ARG A 84 10.70 1.18 -3.06
C ARG A 84 10.58 2.63 -2.61
N GLN A 85 9.72 3.44 -3.25
CA GLN A 85 9.46 4.82 -2.80
C GLN A 85 8.92 4.86 -1.37
N LEU A 86 8.06 3.91 -1.00
CA LEU A 86 7.57 3.78 0.38
C LEU A 86 8.70 3.39 1.35
N ALA A 87 9.62 2.52 0.93
CA ALA A 87 10.78 2.17 1.74
C ALA A 87 11.73 3.37 1.94
N GLU A 88 11.94 4.18 0.90
CA GLU A 88 12.78 5.39 0.95
C GLU A 88 12.26 6.43 1.94
N ILE A 89 10.94 6.50 2.15
CA ILE A 89 10.32 7.37 3.17
C ILE A 89 10.26 6.74 4.57
N GLY A 90 10.88 5.57 4.78
CA GLY A 90 11.05 4.93 6.09
C GLY A 90 10.03 3.85 6.45
N VAL A 91 9.22 3.37 5.50
CA VAL A 91 8.45 2.13 5.71
C VAL A 91 9.41 0.94 5.73
N THR A 92 9.34 0.11 6.78
CA THR A 92 10.25 -1.04 6.93
C THR A 92 9.60 -2.35 6.51
N ASP A 93 8.28 -2.41 6.52
CA ASP A 93 7.50 -3.63 6.32
C ASP A 93 6.23 -3.32 5.54
N PHE A 94 5.86 -4.23 4.65
CA PHE A 94 4.69 -4.08 3.79
C PHE A 94 3.65 -5.16 4.09
N LEU A 95 2.40 -4.73 4.24
CA LEU A 95 1.24 -5.62 4.29
C LEU A 95 0.43 -5.44 3.01
N GLY A 96 0.60 -6.34 2.05
CA GLY A 96 -0.19 -6.30 0.81
C GLY A 96 -1.53 -7.01 0.97
N VAL A 97 -2.61 -6.29 0.65
CA VAL A 97 -3.96 -6.82 0.59
C VAL A 97 -4.29 -7.05 -0.88
N THR A 98 -4.18 -8.29 -1.34
CA THR A 98 -4.59 -8.67 -2.68
C THR A 98 -6.11 -8.78 -2.79
N TYR A 99 -6.67 -8.54 -3.97
CA TYR A 99 -8.11 -8.58 -4.22
C TYR A 99 -8.41 -9.09 -5.64
N PRO A 100 -9.61 -9.63 -5.90
CA PRO A 100 -10.03 -10.04 -7.24
C PRO A 100 -10.14 -8.84 -8.18
N VAL A 101 -9.72 -9.00 -9.44
CA VAL A 101 -9.86 -8.00 -10.50
C VAL A 101 -10.74 -8.56 -11.60
N GLU A 102 -11.77 -7.81 -11.99
CA GLU A 102 -12.64 -8.21 -13.11
C GLU A 102 -11.82 -8.45 -14.38
N ASP A 103 -12.13 -9.54 -15.09
CA ASP A 103 -11.43 -10.04 -16.27
C ASP A 103 -9.94 -10.40 -16.08
N ASP A 104 -9.38 -10.36 -14.87
CA ASP A 104 -8.05 -10.89 -14.56
C ASP A 104 -8.08 -11.82 -13.34
N PRO A 105 -8.66 -13.02 -13.48
CA PRO A 105 -8.81 -13.96 -12.37
C PRO A 105 -7.47 -14.43 -11.80
N GLY A 106 -6.36 -14.28 -12.54
CA GLY A 106 -5.01 -14.61 -12.06
C GLY A 106 -4.28 -13.47 -11.35
N CYS A 107 -4.89 -12.28 -11.24
CA CYS A 107 -4.31 -11.15 -10.54
C CYS A 107 -3.98 -11.47 -9.07
N PRO A 108 -4.85 -12.13 -8.29
CA PRO A 108 -4.55 -12.43 -6.89
C PRO A 108 -3.31 -13.32 -6.71
N GLU A 109 -3.21 -14.41 -7.47
CA GLU A 109 -2.09 -15.33 -7.41
C GLU A 109 -0.79 -14.67 -7.88
N ARG A 110 -0.85 -13.86 -8.95
CA ARG A 110 0.31 -13.09 -9.45
C ARG A 110 0.80 -12.09 -8.41
N THR A 111 -0.12 -11.37 -7.78
CA THR A 111 0.19 -10.41 -6.72
C THR A 111 0.84 -11.11 -5.52
N TYR A 112 0.28 -12.25 -5.10
CA TYR A 112 0.86 -13.06 -4.03
C TYR A 112 2.27 -13.55 -4.38
N ALA A 113 2.47 -14.10 -5.57
CA ALA A 113 3.77 -14.58 -6.04
C ALA A 113 4.82 -13.46 -6.08
N PHE A 114 4.43 -12.28 -6.57
CA PHE A 114 5.28 -11.08 -6.56
C PHE A 114 5.70 -10.71 -5.13
N MET A 115 4.74 -10.62 -4.19
CA MET A 115 5.02 -10.26 -2.79
C MET A 115 5.92 -11.30 -2.10
N ALA A 116 5.68 -12.59 -2.34
CA ALA A 116 6.51 -13.67 -1.81
C ALA A 116 7.96 -13.59 -2.33
N SER A 117 8.14 -13.31 -3.63
CA SER A 117 9.46 -13.10 -4.23
C SER A 117 10.16 -11.86 -3.67
N ALA A 118 9.44 -10.75 -3.52
CA ALA A 118 9.98 -9.51 -2.94
C ALA A 118 10.44 -9.71 -1.48
N ALA A 119 9.68 -10.46 -0.68
CA ALA A 119 10.05 -10.78 0.69
C ALA A 119 11.33 -11.63 0.80
N GLN A 120 11.55 -12.56 -0.14
CA GLN A 120 12.74 -13.43 -0.14
C GLN A 120 14.01 -12.72 -0.60
N ARG A 121 13.90 -11.80 -1.56
CA ARG A 121 15.05 -11.18 -2.22
C ARG A 121 15.44 -9.82 -1.64
N GLY A 122 14.62 -9.27 -0.75
CA GLY A 122 14.63 -7.84 -0.49
C GLY A 122 14.05 -7.07 -1.68
N LEU A 123 13.42 -5.93 -1.42
CA LEU A 123 12.92 -5.06 -2.48
C LEU A 123 14.03 -4.45 -3.32
#